data_AF-A0A925L9P4-F1
#
_entry.id   AF-A0A925L9P4-F1
#
_cell.length_a   1.000
_cell.length_b   1.000
_cell.length_c   1.000
_cell.angle_alpha   90.00
_cell.angle_beta   90.00
_cell.angle_gamma   90.00
#
_symmetry.space_group_name_H-M   'P 1'
#
loop_
_entity.id
_entity.type
_entity.pdbx_description
1 polymer ?
#
loop_
_entity_poly.entity_id
_entity_poly.type
_entity_poly.pdbx_seq_one_letter_code
_entity_poly.pdbx_strand_id
1 'polypeptide(L)'
;APPVQVLARATVPTLPAAPSTTIQAQCEPHSAGGEEAKEATSPSPDNRAAALSALLETLARTRDPQHKSELIREITAQKAQDDLGGAWTWLTQHHADPGYAENARNLLFQWSYAKPEHVAALLPQVQSGEAQAAAAQQLAQLWNKKDPNAYHAWVVSLPEGALKAAAASPY
;
A
#
# COMPACT_ATOMS: atom_id res chain seq x y z
N ALA A 1 -23.47 37.46 17.80
CA ALA A 1 -23.12 37.34 16.38
C ALA A 1 -21.62 37.64 16.22
N PRO A 2 -20.78 36.64 15.98
CA PRO A 2 -19.40 36.85 15.55
C PRO A 2 -19.29 36.84 14.01
N PRO A 3 -18.38 37.61 13.41
CA PRO A 3 -18.16 37.62 11.96
C PRO A 3 -17.39 36.37 11.51
N VAL A 4 -17.91 35.69 10.48
CA VAL A 4 -17.27 34.59 9.77
C VAL A 4 -16.18 35.17 8.86
N GLN A 5 -14.91 34.92 9.19
CA GLN A 5 -13.80 35.23 8.30
C GLN A 5 -13.73 34.18 7.20
N VAL A 6 -14.05 34.59 5.97
CA VAL A 6 -13.88 33.80 4.75
C VAL A 6 -12.38 33.78 4.42
N LEU A 7 -11.71 32.66 4.69
CA LEU A 7 -10.34 32.44 4.25
C LEU A 7 -10.31 32.07 2.76
N ALA A 8 -9.42 32.76 2.06
CA ALA A 8 -9.24 32.79 0.62
C ALA A 8 -8.97 31.40 0.01
N ARG A 9 -9.63 31.12 -1.13
CA ARG A 9 -9.29 30.00 -2.02
C ARG A 9 -7.92 30.29 -2.65
N ALA A 10 -6.94 29.44 -2.38
CA ALA A 10 -5.68 29.43 -3.11
C ALA A 10 -5.92 28.86 -4.52
N THR A 11 -5.66 29.68 -5.53
CA THR A 11 -5.68 29.34 -6.95
C THR A 11 -4.50 28.42 -7.26
N VAL A 12 -4.77 27.21 -7.77
CA VAL A 12 -3.74 26.32 -8.34
C VAL A 12 -3.42 26.78 -9.76
N PRO A 13 -2.13 26.95 -10.15
CA PRO A 13 -1.79 27.27 -11.53
C PRO A 13 -1.97 26.05 -12.45
N THR A 14 -2.79 26.24 -13.50
CA THR A 14 -2.97 25.31 -14.62
C THR A 14 -1.71 25.29 -15.49
N LEU A 15 -1.06 24.13 -15.64
CA LEU A 15 -0.01 23.92 -16.64
C LEU A 15 -0.59 23.82 -18.07
N PRO A 16 0.08 24.37 -19.09
CA PRO A 16 -0.37 24.28 -20.48
C PRO A 16 -0.12 22.89 -21.09
N ALA A 17 -1.09 22.42 -21.88
CA ALA A 17 -1.03 21.21 -22.67
C ALA A 17 -0.02 21.34 -23.84
N ALA A 18 0.78 20.30 -24.07
CA ALA A 18 1.66 20.17 -25.22
C ALA A 18 0.91 19.51 -26.41
N PRO A 19 1.25 19.85 -27.67
CA PRO A 19 0.45 19.48 -28.84
C PRO A 19 0.65 18.02 -29.28
N SER A 20 -0.47 17.38 -29.65
CA SER A 20 -0.54 16.11 -30.36
C SER A 20 0.18 16.22 -31.71
N THR A 21 1.27 15.46 -31.89
CA THR A 21 1.88 15.27 -33.22
C THR A 21 1.52 13.88 -33.72
N THR A 22 0.55 13.87 -34.64
CA THR A 22 0.26 12.77 -35.56
C THR A 22 1.51 12.47 -36.39
N ILE A 23 2.10 11.29 -36.22
CA ILE A 23 2.97 10.70 -37.23
C ILE A 23 2.22 9.53 -37.85
N GLN A 24 1.70 9.76 -39.05
CA GLN A 24 1.31 8.69 -39.95
C GLN A 24 2.57 8.03 -40.51
N ALA A 25 2.68 6.73 -40.36
CA ALA A 25 3.53 5.90 -41.19
C ALA A 25 2.69 4.69 -41.62
N GLN A 26 2.20 4.77 -42.86
CA GLN A 26 1.78 3.62 -43.65
C GLN A 26 2.95 2.63 -43.77
N CYS A 27 2.74 1.38 -43.38
CA CYS A 27 3.34 0.21 -44.02
C CYS A 27 2.36 -0.96 -43.85
N GLU A 28 1.93 -1.49 -44.99
CA GLU A 28 1.00 -2.61 -45.18
C GLU A 28 1.69 -3.98 -44.92
N PRO A 29 0.97 -5.13 -45.01
CA PRO A 29 1.09 -6.23 -44.07
C PRO A 29 2.07 -7.32 -44.52
N HIS A 30 2.61 -8.07 -43.55
CA HIS A 30 3.11 -9.41 -43.84
C HIS A 30 2.80 -10.39 -42.72
N SER A 31 2.18 -11.49 -43.13
CA SER A 31 1.82 -12.66 -42.34
C SER A 31 3.05 -13.46 -41.90
N ALA A 32 2.78 -14.27 -40.89
CA ALA A 32 3.46 -15.51 -40.51
C ALA A 32 4.65 -15.40 -39.55
N GLY A 33 4.49 -16.12 -38.43
CA GLY A 33 5.56 -16.96 -37.92
C GLY A 33 6.01 -16.62 -36.51
N GLY A 34 5.38 -17.29 -35.54
CA GLY A 34 5.98 -17.77 -34.30
C GLY A 34 7.13 -16.95 -33.71
N GLU A 35 6.78 -16.01 -32.84
CA GLU A 35 7.69 -15.55 -31.81
C GLU A 35 6.90 -15.55 -30.50
N GLU A 36 6.89 -16.70 -29.81
CA GLU A 36 6.59 -16.77 -28.37
C GLU A 36 7.72 -16.07 -27.60
N ALA A 37 7.85 -14.76 -27.81
CA ALA A 37 8.49 -13.91 -26.85
C ALA A 37 7.55 -13.90 -25.65
N LYS A 38 7.96 -14.57 -24.56
CA LYS A 38 7.45 -14.35 -23.21
C LYS A 38 7.65 -12.88 -22.87
N GLU A 39 6.76 -12.05 -23.39
CA GLU A 39 6.62 -10.68 -22.97
C GLU A 39 6.14 -10.77 -21.52
N ALA A 40 7.05 -10.47 -20.60
CA ALA A 40 6.66 -10.04 -19.27
C ALA A 40 5.94 -8.68 -19.43
N THR A 41 4.77 -8.71 -20.05
CA THR A 41 3.86 -7.59 -20.17
C THR A 41 3.34 -7.37 -18.76
N SER A 42 3.99 -6.48 -18.01
CA SER A 42 3.36 -5.86 -16.85
C SER A 42 1.95 -5.47 -17.30
N PRO A 43 0.89 -5.97 -16.62
CA PRO A 43 -0.47 -5.71 -17.06
C PRO A 43 -0.64 -4.18 -17.18
N SER A 44 -1.09 -3.73 -18.35
CA SER A 44 -1.44 -2.33 -18.57
C SER A 44 -2.33 -1.84 -17.42
N PRO A 45 -2.25 -0.55 -17.01
CA PRO A 45 -3.03 -0.04 -15.88
C PRO A 45 -4.54 -0.34 -16.00
N ASP A 46 -5.06 -0.35 -17.24
CA ASP A 46 -6.43 -0.77 -17.56
C ASP A 46 -6.70 -2.24 -17.19
N ASN A 47 -5.81 -3.15 -17.58
CA ASN A 47 -5.87 -4.57 -17.22
C ASN A 47 -5.72 -4.80 -15.71
N ARG A 48 -4.93 -3.97 -15.01
CA ARG A 48 -4.80 -4.04 -13.54
C ARG A 48 -6.10 -3.66 -12.85
N ALA A 49 -6.73 -2.57 -13.28
CA ALA A 49 -8.01 -2.13 -12.71
C ALA A 49 -9.12 -3.16 -12.95
N ALA A 50 -9.16 -3.76 -14.14
CA ALA A 50 -10.09 -4.85 -14.46
C ALA A 50 -9.84 -6.10 -13.58
N ALA A 51 -8.59 -6.51 -13.42
CA ALA A 51 -8.23 -7.65 -12.57
C ALA A 51 -8.59 -7.42 -11.09
N LEU A 52 -8.35 -6.21 -10.57
CA LEU A 52 -8.71 -5.85 -9.20
C LEU A 52 -10.22 -5.98 -8.94
N SER A 53 -11.02 -5.54 -9.91
CA SER A 53 -12.49 -5.62 -9.84
C SER A 53 -12.95 -7.09 -9.76
N ALA A 54 -12.37 -7.96 -10.60
CA ALA A 54 -12.68 -9.39 -10.59
C ALA A 54 -12.28 -10.06 -9.26
N LEU A 55 -11.16 -9.67 -8.65
CA LEU A 55 -10.75 -10.18 -7.34
C LEU A 55 -11.72 -9.75 -6.23
N LEU A 56 -12.18 -8.49 -6.24
CA LEU A 56 -13.15 -7.99 -5.26
C LEU A 56 -14.50 -8.72 -5.34
N GLU A 57 -14.99 -8.98 -6.56
CA GLU A 57 -16.20 -9.79 -6.78
C GLU A 57 -16.04 -11.25 -6.33
N THR A 58 -14.84 -11.79 -6.47
CA THR A 58 -14.52 -13.13 -6.03
C THR A 58 -14.47 -13.18 -4.50
N LEU A 59 -13.82 -12.21 -3.85
CA LEU A 59 -13.77 -12.09 -2.39
C LEU A 59 -15.17 -12.06 -1.77
N ALA A 60 -16.11 -11.33 -2.38
CA ALA A 60 -17.50 -11.24 -1.91
C ALA A 60 -18.26 -12.58 -1.96
N ARG A 61 -17.88 -13.48 -2.88
CA ARG A 61 -18.51 -14.81 -3.06
C ARG A 61 -17.80 -15.92 -2.27
N THR A 62 -16.54 -15.72 -1.95
CA THR A 62 -15.71 -16.71 -1.26
C THR A 62 -16.11 -16.82 0.21
N ARG A 63 -16.48 -18.02 0.63
CA ARG A 63 -16.77 -18.34 2.04
C ARG A 63 -15.62 -19.03 2.76
N ASP A 64 -14.70 -19.62 2.00
CA ASP A 64 -13.57 -20.35 2.55
C ASP A 64 -12.51 -19.39 3.13
N PRO A 65 -12.09 -19.57 4.39
CA PRO A 65 -11.18 -18.63 5.05
C PRO A 65 -9.76 -18.63 4.47
N GLN A 66 -9.28 -19.76 3.93
CA GLN A 66 -7.95 -19.85 3.34
C GLN A 66 -7.94 -19.12 1.99
N HIS A 67 -8.93 -19.37 1.14
CA HIS A 67 -9.09 -18.66 -0.12
C HIS A 67 -9.33 -17.16 0.07
N LYS A 68 -10.09 -16.76 1.10
CA LYS A 68 -10.23 -15.34 1.45
C LYS A 68 -8.89 -14.68 1.78
N SER A 69 -8.06 -15.34 2.58
CA SER A 69 -6.75 -14.83 2.98
C SER A 69 -5.85 -14.60 1.76
N GLU A 70 -5.88 -15.54 0.80
CA GLU A 70 -5.12 -15.44 -0.45
C GLU A 70 -5.63 -14.30 -1.33
N LEU A 71 -6.95 -14.18 -1.53
CA LEU A 71 -7.54 -13.08 -2.29
C LEU A 71 -7.21 -11.71 -1.67
N ILE A 72 -7.24 -11.61 -0.33
CA ILE A 72 -6.86 -10.39 0.38
C ILE A 72 -5.38 -10.07 0.14
N ARG A 73 -4.51 -11.08 0.14
CA ARG A 73 -3.09 -10.91 -0.17
C ARG A 73 -2.88 -10.36 -1.58
N GLU A 74 -3.55 -10.94 -2.57
CA GLU A 74 -3.47 -10.52 -3.96
C GLU A 74 -3.99 -9.09 -4.16
N ILE A 75 -5.17 -8.78 -3.62
CA ILE A 75 -5.77 -7.45 -3.71
C ILE A 75 -4.88 -6.41 -3.02
N THR A 76 -4.38 -6.72 -1.82
CA THR A 76 -3.48 -5.82 -1.08
C THR A 76 -2.21 -5.55 -1.86
N ALA A 77 -1.57 -6.59 -2.41
CA ALA A 77 -0.35 -6.44 -3.20
C ALA A 77 -0.60 -5.61 -4.45
N GLN A 78 -1.73 -5.82 -5.14
CA GLN A 78 -2.07 -5.07 -6.35
C GLN A 78 -2.34 -3.59 -6.06
N LYS A 79 -3.02 -3.29 -4.95
CA LYS A 79 -3.23 -1.92 -4.48
C LYS A 79 -1.93 -1.27 -4.04
N ALA A 80 -1.08 -1.99 -3.30
CA ALA A 80 0.19 -1.49 -2.78
C ALA A 80 1.19 -1.09 -3.87
N GLN A 81 1.09 -1.70 -5.05
CA GLN A 81 1.87 -1.32 -6.23
C GLN A 81 1.53 0.09 -6.76
N ASP A 82 0.29 0.54 -6.58
CA ASP A 82 -0.16 1.85 -7.05
C ASP A 82 -0.12 2.89 -5.92
N ASP A 83 -0.71 2.53 -4.78
CA ASP A 83 -0.82 3.37 -3.60
C ASP A 83 -0.80 2.53 -2.32
N LEU A 84 0.31 2.62 -1.57
CA LEU A 84 0.47 1.97 -0.27
C LEU A 84 -0.58 2.47 0.75
N GLY A 85 -0.97 3.75 0.66
CA GLY A 85 -1.99 4.32 1.55
C GLY A 85 -3.37 3.71 1.31
N GLY A 86 -3.80 3.66 0.06
CA GLY A 86 -5.05 3.05 -0.38
C GLY A 86 -5.08 1.54 -0.13
N ALA A 87 -3.94 0.85 -0.26
CA ALA A 87 -3.81 -0.54 0.14
C ALA A 87 -4.07 -0.73 1.64
N TRP A 88 -3.48 0.13 2.48
CA TRP A 88 -3.71 0.11 3.93
C TRP A 88 -5.16 0.42 4.29
N THR A 89 -5.75 1.47 3.71
CA THR A 89 -7.16 1.83 3.93
C THR A 89 -8.12 0.72 3.53
N TRP A 90 -7.85 0.05 2.41
CA TRP A 90 -8.67 -1.10 2.00
C TRP A 90 -8.49 -2.26 2.99
N LEU A 91 -7.25 -2.59 3.35
CA LEU A 91 -6.96 -3.73 4.22
C LEU A 91 -7.57 -3.56 5.62
N THR A 92 -7.57 -2.36 6.19
CA THR A 92 -8.19 -2.12 7.51
C THR A 92 -9.72 -2.26 7.50
N GLN A 93 -10.37 -2.05 6.35
CA GLN A 93 -11.81 -2.35 6.19
C GLN A 93 -12.09 -3.86 6.27
N HIS A 94 -11.09 -4.69 5.98
CA HIS A 94 -11.13 -6.15 6.01
C HIS A 94 -10.49 -6.75 7.28
N HIS A 95 -10.37 -5.98 8.37
CA HIS A 95 -9.72 -6.43 9.61
C HIS A 95 -10.36 -7.66 10.29
N ALA A 96 -11.63 -7.94 9.98
CA ALA A 96 -12.38 -9.09 10.48
C ALA A 96 -12.20 -10.35 9.63
N ASP A 97 -11.63 -10.22 8.42
CA ASP A 97 -11.39 -11.35 7.55
C ASP A 97 -10.12 -12.12 7.97
N PRO A 98 -10.11 -13.45 7.76
CA PRO A 98 -8.91 -14.25 7.95
C PRO A 98 -7.79 -13.74 7.02
N GLY A 99 -6.55 -13.72 7.54
CA GLY A 99 -5.39 -13.24 6.80
C GLY A 99 -5.09 -11.74 6.93
N TYR A 100 -5.94 -10.93 7.59
CA TYR A 100 -5.66 -9.51 7.80
C TYR A 100 -4.30 -9.26 8.46
N ALA A 101 -4.02 -9.93 9.60
CA ALA A 101 -2.81 -9.68 10.38
C ALA A 101 -1.52 -9.95 9.59
N GLU A 102 -1.50 -11.04 8.81
CA GLU A 102 -0.37 -11.39 7.96
C GLU A 102 -0.18 -10.38 6.83
N ASN A 103 -1.27 -10.02 6.14
CA ASN A 103 -1.23 -9.05 5.05
C ASN A 103 -0.84 -7.65 5.54
N ALA A 104 -1.31 -7.26 6.73
CA ALA A 104 -0.98 -5.98 7.35
C ALA A 104 0.51 -5.92 7.68
N ARG A 105 1.04 -6.99 8.27
CA ARG A 105 2.47 -7.11 8.56
C ARG A 105 3.31 -6.99 7.28
N ASN A 106 2.94 -7.70 6.21
CA ASN A 106 3.69 -7.67 4.95
C ASN A 106 3.63 -6.30 4.28
N LEU A 107 2.46 -5.65 4.27
CA LEU A 107 2.28 -4.31 3.71
C LEU A 107 3.08 -3.26 4.49
N LEU A 108 2.98 -3.26 5.82
CA LEU A 108 3.73 -2.34 6.68
C LEU A 108 5.24 -2.57 6.55
N PHE A 109 5.68 -3.82 6.43
CA PHE A 109 7.07 -4.14 6.17
C PHE A 109 7.54 -3.52 4.84
N GLN A 110 6.82 -3.71 3.75
CA GLN A 110 7.14 -3.09 2.46
C GLN A 110 7.18 -1.56 2.54
N TRP A 111 6.18 -0.96 3.19
CA TRP A 111 6.10 0.49 3.33
C TRP A 111 7.24 1.05 4.20
N SER A 112 7.70 0.29 5.20
CA SER A 112 8.77 0.72 6.10
C SER A 112 10.11 0.95 5.40
N TYR A 113 10.39 0.21 4.32
CA TYR A 113 11.58 0.45 3.48
C TYR A 113 11.56 1.85 2.87
N ALA A 114 10.41 2.30 2.38
CA ALA A 114 10.24 3.61 1.77
C ALA A 114 10.11 4.72 2.83
N LYS A 115 9.12 4.60 3.72
CA LYS A 115 8.70 5.64 4.66
C LYS A 115 8.40 5.05 6.05
N PRO A 116 9.43 4.75 6.86
CA PRO A 116 9.24 4.15 8.19
C PRO A 116 8.44 5.07 9.13
N GLU A 117 8.57 6.39 9.00
CA GLU A 117 7.80 7.36 9.78
C GLU A 117 6.29 7.30 9.52
N HIS A 118 5.88 6.94 8.29
CA HIS A 118 4.46 6.73 8.00
C HIS A 118 3.95 5.46 8.67
N VAL A 119 4.72 4.36 8.59
CA VAL A 119 4.38 3.09 9.24
C VAL A 119 4.25 3.25 10.74
N ALA A 120 5.15 4.03 11.34
CA ALA A 120 5.13 4.38 12.76
C ALA A 120 3.79 5.00 13.23
N ALA A 121 3.22 5.88 12.41
CA ALA A 121 1.94 6.53 12.67
C ALA A 121 0.74 5.58 12.50
N LEU A 122 0.90 4.48 11.76
CA LEU A 122 -0.15 3.49 11.50
C LEU A 122 -0.16 2.34 12.50
N LEU A 123 0.98 2.03 13.14
CA LEU A 123 1.08 0.95 14.12
C LEU A 123 0.01 0.99 15.23
N PRO A 124 -0.36 2.16 15.81
CA PRO A 124 -1.44 2.23 16.79
C PRO A 124 -2.82 1.83 16.25
N GLN A 125 -3.01 1.86 14.92
CA GLN A 125 -4.26 1.48 14.24
C GLN A 125 -4.30 -0.01 13.92
N VAL A 126 -3.17 -0.70 13.95
CA VAL A 126 -3.12 -2.17 13.84
C VAL A 126 -3.83 -2.76 15.05
N GLN A 127 -4.59 -3.84 14.84
CA GLN A 127 -5.22 -4.59 15.91
C GLN A 127 -4.20 -4.92 17.01
N SER A 128 -4.43 -4.40 18.21
CA SER A 128 -3.55 -4.63 19.36
C SER A 128 -3.36 -6.13 19.62
N GLY A 129 -2.16 -6.51 20.06
CA GLY A 129 -1.79 -7.90 20.31
C GLY A 129 -0.51 -8.27 19.57
N GLU A 130 -0.38 -9.56 19.23
CA GLU A 130 0.83 -10.11 18.63
C GLU A 130 1.17 -9.48 17.27
N ALA A 131 0.15 -9.23 16.43
CA ALA A 131 0.34 -8.63 15.11
C ALA A 131 0.96 -7.22 15.20
N GLN A 132 0.46 -6.39 16.12
CA GLN A 132 0.99 -5.05 16.35
C GLN A 132 2.41 -5.11 16.92
N ALA A 133 2.68 -6.01 17.87
CA ALA A 133 4.01 -6.20 18.45
C ALA A 133 5.03 -6.66 17.38
N ALA A 134 4.67 -7.64 16.56
CA ALA A 134 5.52 -8.14 15.48
C ALA A 134 5.80 -7.06 14.43
N ALA A 135 4.79 -6.30 14.02
CA ALA A 135 4.98 -5.19 13.08
C ALA A 135 5.87 -4.08 13.68
N ALA A 136 5.74 -3.80 14.98
CA ALA A 136 6.58 -2.83 15.68
C ALA A 136 8.05 -3.29 15.76
N GLN A 137 8.29 -4.57 16.06
CA GLN A 137 9.64 -5.14 16.08
C GLN A 137 10.30 -5.08 14.69
N GLN A 138 9.55 -5.41 13.63
CA GLN A 138 10.05 -5.33 12.25
C GLN A 138 10.39 -3.89 11.84
N LEU A 139 9.49 -2.93 12.16
CA LEU A 139 9.76 -1.51 11.92
C LEU A 139 10.98 -1.04 12.70
N ALA A 140 11.11 -1.41 13.98
CA ALA A 140 12.25 -1.07 14.81
C ALA A 140 13.57 -1.53 14.16
N GLN A 141 13.63 -2.81 13.73
CA GLN A 141 14.82 -3.38 13.08
C GLN A 141 15.25 -2.59 11.87
N LEU A 142 14.30 -2.25 11.01
CA LEU A 142 14.58 -1.58 9.75
C LEU A 142 14.89 -0.10 9.97
N TRP A 143 14.09 0.58 10.78
CA TRP A 143 14.24 2.00 11.01
C TRP A 143 15.51 2.32 11.78
N ASN A 144 15.86 1.54 12.81
CA ASN A 144 17.11 1.74 13.54
C ASN A 144 18.35 1.62 12.63
N LYS A 145 18.31 0.73 11.62
CA LYS A 145 19.38 0.60 10.63
C LYS A 145 19.42 1.77 9.64
N LYS A 146 18.26 2.33 9.27
CA LYS A 146 18.15 3.41 8.28
C LYS A 146 18.41 4.78 8.90
N ASP A 147 17.83 5.05 10.06
CA ASP A 147 17.94 6.30 10.81
C ASP A 147 17.75 6.02 12.32
N PRO A 148 18.85 5.76 13.06
CA PRO A 148 18.77 5.45 14.48
C PRO A 148 18.24 6.63 15.30
N ASN A 149 18.50 7.88 14.89
CA ASN A 149 18.04 9.06 15.62
C ASN A 149 16.52 9.19 15.55
N ALA A 150 15.95 9.06 14.35
CA ALA A 150 14.50 9.08 14.15
C ALA A 150 13.80 7.89 14.82
N TYR A 151 14.40 6.70 14.77
CA TYR A 151 13.93 5.52 15.50
C TYR A 151 13.87 5.78 17.02
N HIS A 152 14.95 6.28 17.61
CA HIS A 152 14.97 6.59 19.05
C HIS A 152 13.92 7.62 19.43
N ALA A 153 13.75 8.68 18.62
CA ALA A 153 12.71 9.67 18.84
C ALA A 153 11.31 9.06 18.80
N TRP A 154 11.04 8.17 17.85
CA TRP A 154 9.78 7.43 17.77
C TRP A 154 9.55 6.56 19.02
N VAL A 155 10.51 5.72 19.41
CA VAL A 155 10.38 4.84 20.58
C VAL A 155 10.10 5.64 21.87
N VAL A 156 10.77 6.78 22.06
CA VAL A 156 10.54 7.66 23.23
C VAL A 156 9.17 8.32 23.18
N SER A 157 8.67 8.65 21.98
CA SER A 157 7.34 9.24 21.78
C SER A 157 6.18 8.28 22.05
N LEU A 158 6.42 6.96 22.03
CA LEU A 158 5.38 5.97 22.29
C LEU A 158 4.93 6.01 23.77
N PRO A 159 3.62 5.88 24.03
CA PRO A 159 3.12 5.71 25.38
C PRO A 159 3.62 4.38 25.96
N GLU A 160 3.72 4.31 27.28
CA GLU A 160 4.06 3.04 27.94
C GLU A 160 3.02 1.96 27.62
N GLY A 161 3.48 0.75 27.29
CA GLY A 161 2.62 -0.36 26.92
C GLY A 161 3.31 -1.36 25.98
N ALA A 162 2.52 -2.30 25.48
CA ALA A 162 3.01 -3.41 24.63
C ALA A 162 3.70 -2.91 23.36
N LEU A 163 3.19 -1.85 22.73
CA LEU A 163 3.77 -1.29 21.51
C LEU A 163 5.18 -0.73 21.75
N LYS A 164 5.37 0.05 22.81
CA LYS A 164 6.68 0.59 23.18
C LYS A 164 7.65 -0.52 23.59
N ALA A 165 7.18 -1.49 24.37
CA ALA A 165 7.99 -2.64 24.77
C ALA A 165 8.46 -3.46 23.56
N ALA A 166 7.57 -3.69 22.58
CA ALA A 166 7.92 -4.38 21.34
C ALA A 166 8.91 -3.58 20.49
N ALA A 167 8.71 -2.27 20.36
CA ALA A 167 9.61 -1.40 19.61
C ALA A 167 11.00 -1.27 20.24
N ALA A 168 11.09 -1.22 21.57
CA ALA A 168 12.35 -1.12 22.32
C ALA A 168 13.05 -2.47 22.55
N SER A 169 12.43 -3.58 22.11
CA SER A 169 12.95 -4.93 22.34
C SER A 169 14.26 -5.13 21.57
N PRO A 170 15.35 -5.53 22.25
CA PRO A 170 16.58 -5.91 21.55
C PRO A 170 16.33 -7.17 20.73
N TYR A 171 16.79 -7.15 19.48
CA TYR A 171 16.60 -8.23 18.49
C TYR A 171 17.36 -9.50 18.85
#